data_AF-A0AAP3DM05-F1
#
_entry.id   AF-A0AAP3DM05-F1
#
_cell.length_a   1.000
_cell.length_b   1.000
_cell.length_c   1.000
_cell.angle_alpha   90.00
_cell.angle_beta   90.00
_cell.angle_gamma   90.00
#
_symmetry.space_group_name_H-M   'P 1'
#
loop_
_entity.id
_entity.type
_entity.pdbx_description
1 polymer ?
#
loop_
_entity_poly.entity_id
_entity_poly.type
_entity_poly.pdbx_seq_one_letter_code
_entity_poly.pdbx_strand_id
1 'polypeptide(L)'
;WERVPFICFKYNDEEIPLIKFIQSLIYDYDYRKSDNANNLEDMPNSIYVLRDYDGTNLGEFRHNLAAYRAVKVTGEGGVETISLP
;
A
#
# COMPACT_ATOMS: atom_id res chain seq x y z
N TRP A 1 -32.95 -14.58 51.19
CA TRP A 1 -32.42 -14.14 49.88
C TRP A 1 -32.27 -15.38 49.02
N GLU A 2 -33.01 -15.50 47.92
CA GLU A 2 -33.11 -16.75 47.13
C GLU A 2 -32.29 -16.72 45.82
N ARG A 3 -31.75 -15.56 45.43
CA ARG A 3 -31.01 -15.38 44.17
C ARG A 3 -29.63 -14.76 44.41
N VAL A 4 -28.65 -15.25 43.66
CA VAL A 4 -27.29 -14.71 43.61
C VAL A 4 -27.35 -13.23 43.17
N PRO A 5 -26.63 -12.30 43.84
CA PRO A 5 -26.77 -10.85 43.64
C PRO A 5 -26.12 -10.32 42.35
N PHE A 6 -25.89 -11.16 41.35
CA PHE A 6 -25.33 -10.75 40.06
C PHE A 6 -26.42 -10.68 38.99
N ILE A 7 -26.53 -9.53 38.32
CA ILE A 7 -27.42 -9.30 37.18
C ILE A 7 -26.54 -9.14 35.94
N CYS A 8 -26.62 -10.09 34.99
CA CYS A 8 -25.90 -10.00 33.73
C CYS A 8 -26.60 -9.04 32.77
N PHE A 9 -25.85 -8.07 32.22
CA PHE A 9 -26.30 -7.24 31.12
C PHE A 9 -25.82 -7.84 29.80
N LYS A 10 -26.68 -8.64 29.19
CA LYS A 10 -26.39 -9.29 27.91
C LYS A 10 -26.70 -8.33 26.76
N TYR A 11 -25.86 -8.36 25.73
CA TYR A 11 -26.11 -7.62 24.48
C TYR A 11 -27.28 -8.23 23.69
N ASN A 12 -27.35 -9.56 23.63
CA ASN A 12 -28.42 -10.35 23.03
C ASN A 12 -28.56 -11.69 23.77
N ASP A 13 -29.55 -12.51 23.37
CA ASP A 13 -29.84 -13.80 24.00
C ASP A 13 -28.66 -14.79 23.93
N GLU A 14 -27.85 -14.68 22.87
CA GLU A 14 -26.68 -15.53 22.60
C GLU A 14 -25.39 -15.02 23.26
N GLU A 15 -25.42 -13.85 23.91
CA GLU A 15 -24.24 -13.16 24.48
C GLU A 15 -23.12 -12.88 23.46
N ILE A 16 -23.46 -12.76 22.17
CA ILE A 16 -22.50 -12.50 21.09
C ILE A 16 -22.43 -10.99 20.83
N PRO A 17 -21.25 -10.36 20.95
CA PRO A 17 -21.12 -8.92 20.72
C PRO A 17 -21.25 -8.57 19.22
N LEU A 18 -21.77 -7.38 18.90
CA LEU A 18 -21.95 -6.92 17.52
C LEU A 18 -20.66 -7.04 16.67
N ILE A 19 -19.50 -6.79 17.28
CA ILE A 19 -18.20 -6.82 16.60
C ILE A 19 -17.97 -8.13 15.86
N LYS A 20 -18.44 -9.26 16.38
CA LYS A 20 -18.30 -10.58 15.75
C LYS A 20 -18.90 -10.65 14.34
N PHE A 21 -19.93 -9.85 14.06
CA PHE A 21 -20.62 -9.85 12.76
C PHE A 21 -19.96 -8.91 11.74
N ILE A 22 -19.30 -7.85 12.21
CA ILE A 22 -18.68 -6.83 11.35
C ILE A 22 -17.15 -6.96 11.24
N GLN A 23 -16.56 -7.83 12.06
CA GLN A 23 -15.11 -8.02 12.16
C GLN A 23 -14.46 -8.36 10.81
N SER A 24 -15.11 -9.16 9.98
CA SER A 24 -14.59 -9.49 8.63
C SER A 24 -14.50 -8.27 7.73
N LEU A 25 -15.46 -7.36 7.80
CA LEU A 25 -15.47 -6.11 7.03
C LEU A 25 -14.37 -5.17 7.50
N ILE A 26 -14.17 -5.08 8.81
CA ILE A 26 -13.08 -4.28 9.40
C ILE A 26 -11.72 -4.83 8.95
N TYR A 27 -11.53 -6.15 9.01
CA TYR A 27 -10.29 -6.78 8.57
C TYR A 27 -10.01 -6.60 7.08
N ASP A 28 -11.00 -6.70 6.20
CA ASP A 28 -10.81 -6.42 4.77
C ASP A 28 -10.45 -4.95 4.54
N TYR A 29 -11.14 -4.02 5.23
CA TYR A 29 -10.83 -2.60 5.15
C TYR A 29 -9.39 -2.29 5.58
N ASP A 30 -8.97 -2.80 6.74
CA ASP A 30 -7.62 -2.56 7.27
C ASP A 30 -6.54 -3.16 6.36
N TYR A 31 -6.79 -4.35 5.82
CA TYR A 31 -5.89 -5.00 4.88
C TYR A 31 -5.72 -4.17 3.60
N ARG A 32 -6.82 -3.80 2.94
CA ARG A 32 -6.80 -3.00 1.70
C ARG A 32 -6.17 -1.63 1.91
N LYS A 33 -6.44 -1.01 3.05
CA LYS A 33 -5.87 0.27 3.40
C LYS A 33 -4.36 0.19 3.59
N SER A 34 -3.89 -0.85 4.26
CA SER A 34 -2.46 -1.10 4.46
C SER A 34 -1.77 -1.40 3.13
N ASP A 35 -2.37 -2.23 2.29
CA ASP A 35 -1.85 -2.53 0.95
C ASP A 35 -1.78 -1.28 0.06
N ASN A 36 -2.83 -0.45 0.08
CA ASN A 36 -2.81 0.82 -0.66
C ASN A 36 -1.74 1.80 -0.14
N ALA A 37 -1.48 1.82 1.18
CA ALA A 37 -0.40 2.63 1.73
C ALA A 37 0.97 2.14 1.24
N ASN A 38 1.20 0.83 1.26
CA ASN A 38 2.42 0.23 0.73
C ASN A 38 2.60 0.56 -0.76
N ASN A 39 1.55 0.42 -1.57
CA ASN A 39 1.59 0.73 -3.00
C ASN A 39 1.90 2.21 -3.26
N LEU A 40 1.41 3.13 -2.41
CA LEU A 40 1.71 4.55 -2.53
C LEU A 40 3.17 4.87 -2.16
N GLU A 41 3.70 4.21 -1.13
CA GLU A 41 5.13 4.31 -0.76
C GLU A 41 6.04 3.74 -1.85
N ASP A 42 5.60 2.68 -2.55
CA ASP A 42 6.35 2.04 -3.64
C ASP A 42 6.16 2.70 -5.02
N MET A 43 5.20 3.63 -5.17
CA MET A 43 4.93 4.31 -6.44
C MET A 43 6.15 4.98 -7.13
N PRO A 44 7.14 5.56 -6.41
CA PRO A 44 8.38 6.05 -7.04
C PRO A 44 9.45 4.97 -7.30
N ASN A 45 9.23 3.71 -6.89
CA ASN A 45 10.19 2.60 -6.99
C ASN A 45 9.95 1.66 -8.19
N SER A 46 9.25 2.11 -9.24
CA SER A 46 9.08 1.32 -10.45
C SER A 46 10.44 0.91 -11.06
N ILE A 47 10.49 -0.29 -11.62
CA ILE A 47 11.70 -0.80 -12.27
C ILE A 47 11.84 -0.10 -13.64
N TYR A 48 12.88 0.71 -13.78
CA TYR A 48 13.22 1.41 -15.03
C TYR A 48 14.23 0.60 -15.85
N VAL A 49 13.92 0.37 -17.11
CA VAL A 49 14.84 -0.18 -18.11
C VAL A 49 15.32 0.97 -18.98
N LEU A 50 16.63 1.23 -18.95
CA LEU A 50 17.27 2.32 -19.69
C LEU A 50 17.95 1.79 -20.95
N ARG A 51 17.69 2.41 -22.10
CA ARG A 51 18.40 2.19 -23.37
C ARG A 51 19.10 3.47 -23.79
N ASP A 52 20.39 3.36 -24.13
CA ASP A 52 21.26 4.47 -24.56
C ASP A 52 21.16 5.73 -23.67
N TYR A 53 21.25 5.52 -22.34
CA TYR A 53 21.27 6.60 -21.36
C TYR A 53 22.59 7.37 -21.42
N ASP A 54 22.49 8.69 -21.53
CA ASP A 54 23.65 9.60 -21.74
C ASP A 54 24.30 10.08 -20.43
N GLY A 55 23.84 9.59 -19.28
CA GLY A 55 24.36 9.96 -17.97
C GLY A 55 25.40 8.99 -17.42
N THR A 56 26.00 9.38 -16.29
CA THR A 56 27.18 8.69 -15.75
C THR A 56 26.81 7.45 -14.93
N ASN A 57 25.69 7.49 -14.19
CA ASN A 57 25.23 6.40 -13.34
C ASN A 57 23.72 6.45 -12.99
N LEU A 58 23.21 5.38 -12.37
CA LEU A 58 21.81 5.26 -11.94
C LEU A 58 21.40 6.24 -10.83
N GLY A 59 22.34 6.70 -10.01
CA GLY A 59 22.08 7.71 -8.98
C GLY A 59 21.78 9.08 -9.59
N GLU A 60 22.55 9.47 -10.61
CA GLU A 60 22.31 10.66 -11.42
C GLU A 60 20.96 10.57 -12.15
N PHE A 61 20.62 9.40 -12.71
CA PHE A 61 19.31 9.15 -13.31
C PHE A 61 18.17 9.38 -12.30
N ARG A 62 18.23 8.76 -11.11
CA ARG A 62 17.20 8.92 -10.08
C ARG A 62 17.09 10.37 -9.59
N HIS A 63 18.23 11.05 -9.43
CA HIS A 63 18.24 12.47 -9.07
C HIS A 63 17.58 13.33 -10.14
N ASN A 64 17.96 13.16 -11.40
CA ASN A 64 17.42 13.95 -12.51
C ASN A 64 15.93 13.69 -12.73
N LEU A 65 15.49 12.43 -12.60
CA LEU A 65 14.09 12.08 -12.67
C LEU A 65 13.28 12.70 -11.52
N ALA A 66 13.81 12.74 -10.31
CA ALA A 66 13.14 13.35 -9.16
C ALA A 66 13.12 14.89 -9.22
N ALA A 67 14.24 15.51 -9.58
CA ALA A 67 14.40 16.96 -9.58
C ALA A 67 13.79 17.64 -10.82
N TYR A 68 14.01 17.06 -12.00
CA TYR A 68 13.66 17.68 -13.28
C TYR A 68 12.53 16.99 -14.03
N ARG A 69 12.11 15.79 -13.58
CA ARG A 69 11.10 14.97 -14.28
C ARG A 69 11.47 14.70 -15.75
N ALA A 70 12.77 14.71 -16.07
CA ALA A 70 13.30 14.56 -17.42
C ALA A 70 14.59 13.72 -17.39
N VAL A 71 14.86 13.01 -18.49
CA VAL A 71 16.01 12.10 -18.63
C VAL A 71 16.66 12.37 -19.99
N LYS A 72 17.99 12.49 -19.99
CA LYS A 72 18.76 12.68 -21.22
C LYS A 72 19.09 11.32 -21.85
N VAL A 73 18.78 11.16 -23.13
CA VAL A 73 19.03 9.96 -23.92
C VAL A 73 19.77 10.33 -25.20
N THR A 74 20.52 9.40 -25.78
CA THR A 74 21.19 9.57 -27.09
C THR A 74 20.70 8.53 -28.10
N GLY A 75 20.84 8.83 -29.40
CA GLY A 75 20.45 7.90 -30.48
C GLY A 75 18.96 7.55 -30.46
N GLU A 76 18.65 6.24 -30.51
CA GLU A 76 17.29 5.69 -30.34
C GLU A 76 16.99 5.34 -28.87
N GLY A 77 17.65 6.03 -27.93
CA GLY A 77 17.52 5.79 -26.50
C GLY A 77 16.13 6.07 -25.93
N GLY A 78 15.83 5.42 -24.81
CA GLY A 78 14.50 5.47 -24.20
C GLY A 78 14.47 4.94 -22.77
N VAL A 79 13.40 5.27 -22.06
CA VAL A 79 13.10 4.77 -20.71
C VAL A 79 11.82 3.96 -20.79
N GLU A 80 11.92 2.66 -20.55
CA GLU A 80 10.77 1.78 -20.42
C GLU A 80 10.51 1.51 -18.93
N THR A 81 9.26 1.59 -18.52
CA THR A 81 8.86 1.26 -17.14
C THR A 81 8.20 -0.12 -17.18
N ILE A 82 8.75 -1.06 -16.42
CA ILE A 82 8.07 -2.34 -16.18
C ILE A 82 7.11 -2.11 -15.03
N SER A 83 5.81 -2.04 -15.32
CA SER A 83 4.80 -2.17 -14.28
C SER A 83 4.83 -3.60 -13.77
N LEU A 84 5.11 -3.79 -12.49
CA LEU A 84 4.74 -5.03 -11.83
C LEU A 84 3.20 -5.11 -11.85
N PRO A 85 2.62 -6.28 -12.16
CA PRO A 85 1.17 -6.46 -12.29
C PRO A 85 0.42 -6.18 -10.98
#